data_AF-F2QE32-F1
#
_entry.id   AF-F2QE32-F1
#
_cell.length_a   1.000
_cell.length_b   1.000
_cell.length_c   1.000
_cell.angle_alpha   90.00
_cell.angle_beta   90.00
_cell.angle_gamma   90.00
#
_symmetry.space_group_name_H-M   'P 1'
#
loop_
_entity.id
_entity.type
_entity.pdbx_description
1 polymer ?
#
loop_
_entity_poly.entity_id
_entity_poly.type
_entity_poly.pdbx_seq_one_letter_code
_entity_poly.pdbx_strand_id
1 'polypeptide(L)'
;MWDNISYAIGVTAKEAFEFENKKELPSPLENIEPELLDVFIDNLKDISMDLYHHVETVKIFINRNPYPSKEYALKALDKMGLLR
;
A
#
# COMPACT_ATOMS: atom_id res chain seq x y z
N MET A 1 11.55 -19.08 5.37
CA MET A 1 11.38 -17.62 5.24
C MET A 1 11.45 -17.36 3.75
N TRP A 2 10.31 -17.25 3.08
CA TRP A 2 10.35 -16.66 1.74
C TRP A 2 11.00 -15.29 1.94
N ASP A 3 12.05 -14.97 1.19
CA ASP A 3 12.80 -13.73 1.42
C ASP A 3 11.81 -12.57 1.54
N ASN A 4 11.71 -11.95 2.72
CA ASN A 4 10.63 -11.01 3.08
C ASN A 4 10.42 -9.91 2.02
N ILE A 5 11.46 -9.62 1.24
CA ILE A 5 11.48 -8.69 0.12
C ILE A 5 10.63 -9.18 -1.06
N SER A 6 10.79 -10.43 -1.52
CA SER A 6 10.00 -10.97 -2.65
C SER A 6 8.51 -11.00 -2.33
N TYR A 7 8.18 -11.32 -1.08
CA TYR A 7 6.81 -11.28 -0.57
C TYR A 7 6.25 -9.84 -0.55
N ALA A 8 7.00 -8.89 0.03
CA ALA A 8 6.63 -7.48 0.08
C ALA A 8 6.37 -6.89 -1.32
N ILE A 9 7.21 -7.26 -2.29
CA ILE A 9 7.06 -6.85 -3.69
C ILE A 9 5.76 -7.43 -4.27
N GLY A 10 5.47 -8.71 -4.04
CA GLY A 10 4.26 -9.36 -4.53
C GLY A 10 2.99 -8.71 -3.98
N VAL A 11 2.92 -8.50 -2.66
CA VAL A 11 1.77 -7.86 -2.00
C VAL A 11 1.57 -6.43 -2.53
N THR A 12 2.64 -5.65 -2.64
CA THR A 12 2.60 -4.28 -3.19
C THR A 12 2.13 -4.26 -4.65
N ALA A 13 2.62 -5.21 -5.46
CA ALA A 13 2.25 -5.31 -6.87
C ALA A 13 0.77 -5.67 -7.05
N LYS A 14 0.22 -6.55 -6.20
CA LYS A 14 -1.21 -6.89 -6.21
C LYS A 14 -2.08 -5.65 -5.94
N GLU A 15 -1.81 -4.92 -4.87
CA GLU A 15 -2.57 -3.72 -4.49
C GLU A 15 -2.56 -2.66 -5.59
N ALA A 16 -1.39 -2.37 -6.16
CA ALA A 16 -1.25 -1.41 -7.24
C ALA A 16 -2.05 -1.81 -8.50
N PHE A 17 -2.09 -3.11 -8.80
CA PHE A 17 -2.82 -3.64 -9.95
C PHE A 17 -4.34 -3.56 -9.74
N GLU A 18 -4.82 -3.88 -8.53
CA GLU A 18 -6.24 -3.76 -8.16
C GLU A 18 -6.70 -2.30 -8.16
N PHE A 19 -5.86 -1.36 -7.69
CA PHE A 19 -6.14 0.09 -7.72
C PHE A 19 -6.39 0.63 -9.14
N GLU A 20 -5.71 0.08 -10.14
CA GLU A 20 -5.93 0.43 -11.56
C GLU A 20 -7.26 -0.12 -12.13
N ASN A 21 -8.11 -0.76 -11.30
CA ASN A 21 -9.37 -1.41 -11.70
C ASN A 21 -9.18 -2.41 -12.84
N LYS A 22 -8.02 -3.08 -12.89
CA LYS A 22 -7.78 -4.13 -13.88
C LYS A 22 -8.62 -5.35 -13.52
N LYS A 23 -9.27 -5.92 -14.54
CA LYS A 23 -10.29 -6.95 -14.36
C LYS A 23 -9.75 -8.32 -13.90
N GLU A 24 -8.51 -8.64 -14.21
CA GLU A 24 -7.90 -9.94 -13.93
C GLU A 24 -6.46 -9.77 -13.46
N LEU A 25 -6.13 -10.34 -12.30
CA LEU A 25 -4.77 -10.37 -11.79
C LEU A 25 -3.90 -11.31 -12.64
N PRO A 26 -2.62 -11.00 -12.84
CA PRO A 26 -1.66 -11.96 -13.35
C PRO A 26 -1.60 -13.18 -12.43
N SER A 27 -1.47 -14.39 -12.99
CA SER A 27 -1.38 -15.65 -12.22
C SER A 27 -0.43 -15.60 -11.00
N PRO A 28 0.75 -14.95 -11.06
CA PRO A 28 1.60 -14.79 -9.87
C PRO A 28 0.96 -14.01 -8.71
N LEU A 29 0.08 -13.04 -9.00
CA LEU A 29 -0.58 -12.19 -8.01
C LEU A 29 -1.92 -12.78 -7.52
N GLU A 30 -2.57 -13.63 -8.32
CA GLU A 30 -3.81 -14.32 -7.92
C GLU A 30 -3.65 -15.17 -6.65
N ASN A 31 -2.45 -15.74 -6.45
CA ASN A 31 -2.17 -16.62 -5.31
C ASN A 31 -1.83 -15.86 -4.01
N ILE A 32 -1.77 -14.53 -4.06
CA ILE A 32 -1.45 -13.73 -2.88
C ILE A 32 -2.75 -13.49 -2.10
N GLU A 33 -2.82 -13.98 -0.87
CA GLU A 33 -3.97 -13.75 0.02
C GLU A 33 -4.13 -12.23 0.34
N PRO A 34 -5.35 -11.67 0.30
CA PRO A 34 -5.59 -10.24 0.59
C PRO A 34 -5.12 -9.79 1.99
N GLU A 35 -5.24 -10.66 2.99
CA GLU A 35 -4.90 -10.38 4.40
C GLU A 35 -3.39 -10.13 4.60
N LEU A 36 -2.58 -10.51 3.61
CA LEU A 36 -1.12 -10.35 3.61
C LEU A 36 -0.68 -8.89 3.54
N LEU A 37 -1.56 -7.98 3.09
CA LEU A 37 -1.29 -6.54 3.11
C LEU A 37 -1.16 -6.03 4.56
N ASP A 38 -2.06 -6.44 5.45
CA ASP A 38 -2.00 -6.02 6.84
C ASP A 38 -0.76 -6.60 7.53
N VAL A 39 -0.42 -7.86 7.24
CA VAL A 39 0.83 -8.50 7.72
C VAL A 39 2.07 -7.74 7.22
N PHE A 40 2.08 -7.32 5.95
CA PHE A 40 3.18 -6.54 5.39
C PHE A 40 3.33 -5.20 6.13
N ILE A 41 2.23 -4.48 6.34
CA ILE A 41 2.23 -3.20 7.06
C ILE A 41 2.69 -3.36 8.51
N ASP A 42 2.24 -4.41 9.21
CA ASP A 42 2.67 -4.67 10.58
C ASP A 42 4.18 -4.94 10.66
N ASN A 43 4.73 -5.71 9.72
CA ASN A 43 6.18 -5.95 9.65
C ASN A 43 6.99 -4.67 9.38
N LEU A 44 6.39 -3.61 8.79
CA LEU A 44 7.07 -2.33 8.64
C LEU A 44 7.45 -1.71 9.98
N LYS A 45 6.69 -1.97 11.06
CA LYS A 45 7.03 -1.50 12.41
C LYS A 45 8.43 -1.93 12.84
N ASP A 46 8.78 -3.17 12.50
CA ASP A 46 10.06 -3.79 12.87
C ASP A 46 11.20 -3.38 11.92
N ILE A 47 10.89 -2.99 10.69
CA ILE A 47 11.88 -2.55 9.68
C ILE A 47 12.16 -1.05 9.79
N SER A 48 11.12 -0.24 9.84
CA SER A 48 11.17 1.22 9.92
C SER A 48 9.85 1.78 10.41
N MET A 49 9.83 2.22 11.68
CA MET A 49 8.66 2.91 12.24
C MET A 49 8.26 4.15 11.43
N ASP A 50 9.21 4.88 10.85
CA ASP A 50 8.90 6.06 10.02
C ASP A 50 8.11 5.65 8.77
N LEU A 51 8.52 4.57 8.10
CA LEU A 51 7.80 4.05 6.93
C LEU A 51 6.42 3.51 7.32
N TYR A 52 6.34 2.79 8.45
CA TYR A 52 5.07 2.34 9.00
C TYR A 52 4.10 3.51 9.24
N HIS A 53 4.55 4.56 9.94
CA HIS A 53 3.71 5.74 10.22
C HIS A 53 3.29 6.47 8.95
N HIS A 54 4.14 6.53 7.93
CA HIS A 54 3.76 7.08 6.63
C HIS A 54 2.61 6.28 6.00
N VAL A 55 2.74 4.94 5.94
CA VAL A 55 1.71 4.07 5.36
C VAL A 55 0.39 4.18 6.12
N GLU A 56 0.42 4.18 7.46
CA GLU A 56 -0.77 4.37 8.29
C GLU A 56 -1.43 5.73 8.06
N THR A 57 -0.63 6.80 7.93
CA THR A 57 -1.17 8.13 7.64
C THR A 57 -1.88 8.17 6.29
N VAL A 58 -1.31 7.51 5.27
CA VAL A 58 -1.95 7.37 3.94
C VAL A 58 -3.25 6.55 4.04
N LYS A 59 -3.26 5.42 4.77
CA LYS A 59 -4.48 4.61 4.99
C LYS A 59 -5.59 5.43 5.66
N ILE A 60 -5.25 6.17 6.71
CA ILE A 60 -6.19 7.06 7.40
C ILE A 60 -6.73 8.14 6.44
N PHE A 61 -5.86 8.73 5.61
CA PHE A 61 -6.26 9.72 4.61
C PHE A 61 -7.27 9.15 3.60
N ILE A 62 -6.99 7.98 3.02
CA ILE A 62 -7.86 7.30 2.05
C ILE A 62 -9.21 6.97 2.69
N ASN A 63 -9.20 6.40 3.90
CA ASN A 63 -10.44 6.05 4.62
C ASN A 63 -11.32 7.27 4.95
N ARG A 64 -10.70 8.43 5.23
CA ARG A 64 -11.43 9.68 5.50
C ARG A 64 -11.92 10.39 4.25
N ASN A 65 -11.30 10.10 3.10
CA ASN A 65 -11.60 10.74 1.82
C ASN A 65 -11.88 9.67 0.78
N PRO A 66 -13.04 8.99 0.83
CA PRO A 66 -13.37 7.98 -0.16
C PRO A 66 -13.43 8.65 -1.55
N TYR A 67 -12.59 8.17 -2.46
CA TYR A 67 -12.45 8.66 -3.84
C TYR A 67 -11.89 10.09 -3.98
N PRO A 68 -10.70 10.39 -3.43
CA PRO A 68 -10.09 11.69 -3.67
C PRO A 68 -9.68 11.78 -5.16
N SER A 69 -9.82 12.95 -5.78
CA SER A 69 -9.20 13.15 -7.09
C SER A 69 -7.68 13.00 -6.97
N LYS A 70 -7.02 12.52 -8.03
CA LYS A 70 -5.55 12.35 -8.04
C LYS A 70 -4.83 13.64 -7.64
N GLU A 71 -5.27 14.78 -8.18
CA GLU A 71 -4.69 16.10 -7.89
C GLU A 71 -4.88 16.49 -6.43
N TYR A 72 -6.08 16.28 -5.87
CA TYR A 72 -6.35 16.55 -4.46
C TYR A 72 -5.51 15.65 -3.54
N ALA A 73 -5.46 14.35 -3.84
CA ALA A 73 -4.67 13.38 -3.08
C ALA A 73 -3.19 13.79 -3.04
N LEU A 74 -2.59 14.07 -4.20
CA LEU A 74 -1.19 14.49 -4.27
C LEU A 74 -0.93 15.77 -3.46
N LYS A 75 -1.78 16.79 -3.61
CA LYS A 75 -1.62 18.05 -2.86
C LYS A 75 -1.82 17.88 -1.36
N ALA A 76 -2.73 17.01 -0.93
CA ALA A 76 -2.99 16.74 0.48
C ALA A 76 -1.83 15.96 1.13
N LEU A 77 -1.33 14.92 0.45
CA LEU A 77 -0.22 14.10 0.92
C LEU A 77 1.10 14.88 0.96
N ASP A 78 1.35 15.74 -0.03
CA ASP A 78 2.50 16.66 -0.05
C ASP A 78 2.48 17.62 1.15
N LYS A 79 1.32 18.22 1.44
CA LYS A 79 1.14 19.07 2.65
C LYS A 79 1.34 18.32 3.96
N MET A 80 1.17 17.00 3.98
CA MET A 80 1.43 16.14 5.13
C MET A 80 2.91 15.71 5.22
N GLY A 81 3.76 16.09 4.26
CA GLY A 81 5.15 15.68 4.19
C GLY A 81 5.35 14.22 3.77
N LEU A 82 4.33 13.59 3.18
CA LEU A 82 4.33 12.18 2.79
C LEU A 82 4.82 11.95 1.36
N LEU A 83 4.87 13.00 0.55
CA LEU A 83 5.50 12.99 -0.77
C LEU A 83 6.82 13.76 -0.68
N ARG A 84 7.88 13.22 -1.29
CA ARG A 84 9.19 13.85 -1.43
C ARG A 84 9.59 13.89 -2.89
#